data_AF-A0A345RVU3-F1
#
_entry.id   AF-A0A345RVU3-F1
#
_cell.length_a   1.000
_cell.length_b   1.000
_cell.length_c   1.000
_cell.angle_alpha   90.00
_cell.angle_beta   90.00
_cell.angle_gamma   90.00
#
_symmetry.space_group_name_H-M   'P 1'
#
loop_
_entity.id
_entity.type
_entity.pdbx_description
1 polymer ?
#
loop_
_entity_poly.entity_id
_entity_poly.type
_entity_poly.pdbx_seq_one_letter_code
_entity_poly.pdbx_strand_id
1 'polypeptide(L)'
;MLQRLLFGLITVTSLTLVGCAHSPQQLSPEPKLTTQLAPVGHGQPVVVRVVDGRPSPTLGTRGGLYPETSAITVQREQIVPKLQAQAEAAVRLLGFTPSNGAMNAPQLTVTLTELKYQSPKEGMYVTEATIGATFRSDVQSGNRRYSGRYGASLDQRFGMAPNQETNTKLVSDVLSDALTRVFKDPSIGQILAE
;
A
#
# COMPACT_ATOMS: atom_id res chain seq x y z
N MET A 1 22.00 -59.68 29.86
CA MET A 1 20.75 -58.88 29.92
C MET A 1 20.97 -57.56 30.67
N LEU A 2 21.95 -56.76 30.26
CA LEU A 2 22.21 -55.44 30.87
C LEU A 2 22.60 -54.40 29.80
N GLN A 3 22.02 -54.53 28.61
CA GLN A 3 22.29 -53.68 27.45
C GLN A 3 21.02 -52.94 26.99
N ARG A 4 19.96 -52.98 27.81
CA ARG A 4 18.63 -52.43 27.52
C ARG A 4 18.19 -51.31 28.49
N LEU A 5 19.04 -50.95 29.45
CA LEU A 5 18.73 -49.93 30.48
C LEU A 5 19.51 -48.63 30.32
N LEU A 6 20.25 -48.46 29.23
CA LEU A 6 20.97 -47.21 28.89
C LEU A 6 20.30 -46.42 27.76
N PHE A 7 19.13 -46.85 27.29
CA PHE A 7 18.37 -46.19 26.21
C PHE A 7 17.15 -45.38 26.70
N GLY A 8 17.09 -45.07 28.00
CA GLY A 8 15.92 -44.43 28.62
C GLY A 8 16.04 -42.94 28.92
N LEU A 9 17.17 -42.29 28.67
CA LEU A 9 17.43 -40.92 29.15
C LEU A 9 18.03 -39.99 28.10
N ILE A 10 17.52 -40.05 26.86
CA ILE A 10 17.66 -38.97 25.89
C ILE A 10 16.26 -38.64 25.38
N THR A 11 15.38 -38.22 26.29
CA THR A 11 14.15 -37.51 25.92
C THR A 11 14.55 -36.15 25.39
N VAL A 12 14.87 -36.17 24.10
CA VAL A 12 14.87 -35.10 23.12
C VAL A 12 14.17 -33.84 23.64
N THR A 13 14.96 -32.96 24.25
CA THR A 13 14.58 -31.58 24.50
C THR A 13 14.84 -30.81 23.21
N SER A 14 14.09 -31.13 22.16
CA SER A 14 14.03 -30.29 20.96
C SER A 14 13.21 -29.06 21.33
N LEU A 15 13.86 -28.10 21.98
CA LEU A 15 13.46 -26.72 21.97
C LEU A 15 13.35 -26.33 20.49
N THR A 16 12.12 -26.29 19.98
CA THR A 16 11.81 -25.57 18.76
C THR A 16 12.04 -24.09 19.08
N LEU A 17 13.30 -23.65 19.00
CA LEU A 17 13.60 -22.26 18.71
C LEU A 17 13.07 -22.00 17.31
N VAL A 18 11.76 -21.77 17.19
CA VAL A 18 11.20 -21.03 16.08
C VAL A 18 11.57 -19.58 16.33
N GLY A 19 12.88 -19.30 16.22
CA GLY A 19 13.37 -17.95 16.02
C GLY A 19 12.93 -17.56 14.62
N CYS A 20 11.66 -17.17 14.46
CA CYS A 20 11.27 -16.35 13.33
C CYS A 20 12.12 -15.09 13.45
N ALA A 21 13.29 -15.08 12.83
CA ALA A 21 14.10 -13.89 12.65
C ALA A 21 13.18 -12.85 12.00
N HIS A 22 12.72 -11.91 12.81
CA HIS A 22 11.56 -11.09 12.50
C HIS A 22 12.00 -9.92 11.59
N SER A 23 12.59 -10.22 10.44
CA SER A 23 13.35 -9.29 9.59
C SER A 23 13.87 -10.05 8.37
N PRO A 24 13.58 -9.67 7.11
CA PRO A 24 12.77 -8.54 6.59
C PRO A 24 11.26 -8.79 6.60
N GLN A 25 10.45 -7.74 6.43
CA GLN A 25 8.99 -7.85 6.25
C GLN A 25 8.59 -7.46 4.83
N GLN A 26 7.99 -8.41 4.11
CA GLN A 26 7.35 -8.15 2.83
C GLN A 26 5.85 -7.98 3.04
N LEU A 27 5.36 -6.76 2.86
CA LEU A 27 3.95 -6.45 3.04
C LEU A 27 3.17 -6.72 1.74
N SER A 28 1.91 -7.11 1.89
CA SER A 28 0.95 -7.23 0.77
C SER A 28 -0.27 -6.35 1.06
N PRO A 29 -0.16 -5.02 0.96
CA PRO A 29 -1.24 -4.11 1.33
C PRO A 29 -2.51 -4.35 0.50
N GLU A 30 -3.66 -4.09 1.09
CA GLU A 30 -4.98 -4.21 0.48
C GLU A 30 -5.74 -2.88 0.63
N PRO A 31 -5.40 -1.87 -0.19
CA PRO A 31 -6.13 -0.61 -0.16
C PRO A 31 -7.60 -0.84 -0.54
N LYS A 32 -8.51 -0.18 0.17
CA LYS A 32 -9.96 -0.25 -0.06
C LYS A 32 -10.53 1.17 -0.04
N LEU A 33 -11.21 1.55 -1.11
CA LEU A 33 -11.92 2.81 -1.15
C LEU A 33 -13.18 2.72 -0.28
N THR A 34 -13.28 3.57 0.73
CA THR A 34 -14.38 3.54 1.72
C THR A 34 -15.31 4.76 1.62
N THR A 35 -15.25 5.52 0.51
CA THR A 35 -16.05 6.73 0.34
C THR A 35 -17.19 6.55 -0.66
N GLN A 36 -18.26 7.31 -0.43
CA GLN A 36 -19.23 7.63 -1.47
C GLN A 36 -18.65 8.70 -2.38
N LEU A 37 -18.94 8.61 -3.68
CA LEU A 37 -18.55 9.57 -4.70
C LEU A 37 -19.80 10.03 -5.44
N ALA A 38 -19.86 11.31 -5.82
CA ALA A 38 -20.97 11.82 -6.60
C ALA A 38 -20.84 11.34 -8.06
N PRO A 39 -21.87 10.72 -8.64
CA PRO A 39 -21.80 10.23 -10.01
C PRO A 39 -21.92 11.42 -10.98
N VAL A 40 -20.83 11.75 -11.68
CA VAL A 40 -20.74 12.84 -12.67
C VAL A 40 -20.48 12.34 -14.10
N GLY A 41 -20.12 11.07 -14.26
CA GLY A 41 -19.63 10.53 -15.54
C GLY A 41 -20.70 10.05 -16.53
N HIS A 42 -21.97 9.93 -16.12
CA HIS A 42 -23.10 9.56 -16.99
C HIS A 42 -22.88 8.35 -17.93
N GLY A 43 -22.04 7.39 -17.56
CA GLY A 43 -21.71 6.18 -18.32
C GLY A 43 -20.56 6.34 -19.33
N GLN A 44 -19.95 7.52 -19.44
CA GLN A 44 -18.88 7.82 -20.40
C GLN A 44 -17.69 6.85 -20.24
N PRO A 45 -17.16 6.30 -21.35
CA PRO A 45 -16.00 5.42 -21.31
C PRO A 45 -14.74 6.22 -20.97
N VAL A 46 -13.93 5.71 -20.04
CA VAL A 46 -12.64 6.33 -19.65
C VAL A 46 -11.56 5.27 -19.54
N VAL A 47 -10.31 5.67 -19.78
CA VAL A 47 -9.13 4.80 -19.63
C VAL A 47 -8.48 5.09 -18.28
N VAL A 48 -8.37 4.07 -17.43
CA VAL A 48 -7.75 4.19 -16.11
C VAL A 48 -6.44 3.41 -16.10
N ARG A 49 -5.34 4.08 -15.74
CA ARG A 49 -4.03 3.46 -15.64
C ARG A 49 -3.38 3.76 -14.29
N VAL A 50 -2.99 2.72 -13.57
CA VAL A 50 -2.20 2.86 -12.35
C VAL A 50 -0.73 2.51 -12.61
N VAL A 51 0.17 3.32 -12.07
CA VAL A 51 1.61 3.13 -12.20
C VAL A 51 2.25 3.20 -10.82
N ASP A 52 3.09 2.22 -10.48
CA ASP A 52 4.05 2.37 -9.39
C ASP A 52 5.27 3.14 -9.91
N GLY A 53 5.36 4.40 -9.50
CA GLY A 53 6.44 5.34 -9.83
C GLY A 53 7.39 5.57 -8.66
N ARG A 54 7.32 4.76 -7.60
CA ARG A 54 8.24 4.86 -6.46
C ARG A 54 9.67 4.56 -6.90
N PRO A 55 10.68 5.22 -6.31
CA PRO A 55 12.08 4.97 -6.65
C PRO A 55 12.60 3.62 -6.15
N SER A 56 11.91 3.01 -5.16
CA SER A 56 12.31 1.74 -4.55
C SER A 56 11.10 0.98 -4.01
N PRO A 57 11.11 -0.37 -4.03
CA PRO A 57 10.11 -1.19 -3.33
C PRO A 57 10.28 -1.16 -1.81
N THR A 58 11.41 -0.67 -1.28
CA THR A 58 11.69 -0.53 0.16
C THR A 58 11.09 0.76 0.69
N LEU A 59 10.22 0.65 1.69
CA LEU A 59 9.52 1.78 2.32
C LEU A 59 10.38 2.45 3.39
N GLY A 60 11.26 1.66 4.01
CA GLY A 60 12.11 2.03 5.13
C GLY A 60 12.40 0.81 6.00
N THR A 61 12.71 1.05 7.26
CA THR A 61 13.04 0.01 8.25
C THR A 61 12.09 0.06 9.42
N ARG A 62 11.82 -1.09 10.04
CA ARG A 62 11.02 -1.14 11.27
C ARG A 62 11.73 -0.49 12.46
N GLY A 63 13.06 -0.34 12.42
CA GLY A 63 13.85 0.17 13.54
C GLY A 63 14.20 -0.93 14.55
N GLY A 64 14.52 -0.52 15.78
CA GLY A 64 14.89 -1.42 16.89
C GLY A 64 16.36 -1.85 16.86
N LEU A 65 16.68 -2.97 17.52
CA LEU A 65 18.06 -3.45 17.70
C LEU A 65 18.83 -3.71 16.39
N TYR A 66 18.14 -4.07 15.32
CA TYR A 66 18.74 -4.40 14.02
C TYR A 66 17.98 -3.68 12.89
N PRO A 67 18.12 -2.35 12.78
CA PRO A 67 17.37 -1.57 11.80
C PRO A 67 17.80 -1.92 10.37
N GLU A 68 19.10 -2.17 10.17
CA GLU A 68 19.71 -2.45 8.86
C GLU A 68 19.18 -3.73 8.19
N THR A 69 18.77 -4.73 8.97
CA THR A 69 18.20 -5.97 8.43
C THR A 69 16.68 -5.95 8.39
N SER A 70 16.04 -5.08 9.18
CA SER A 70 14.58 -5.02 9.38
C SER A 70 13.87 -4.19 8.31
N ALA A 71 14.22 -4.39 7.04
CA ALA A 71 13.61 -3.69 5.92
C ALA A 71 12.12 -4.04 5.78
N ILE A 72 11.32 -3.03 5.41
CA ILE A 72 9.91 -3.17 5.07
C ILE A 72 9.76 -2.90 3.58
N THR A 73 9.21 -3.87 2.84
CA THR A 73 9.08 -3.81 1.38
C THR A 73 7.64 -4.02 0.93
N VAL A 74 7.29 -3.42 -0.21
CA VAL A 74 6.04 -3.67 -0.96
C VAL A 74 6.41 -3.80 -2.42
N GLN A 75 6.19 -4.98 -2.98
CA GLN A 75 6.50 -5.27 -4.38
C GLN A 75 5.50 -4.60 -5.33
N ARG A 76 6.00 -4.05 -6.45
CA ARG A 76 5.14 -3.40 -7.45
C ARG A 76 4.10 -4.38 -8.01
N GLU A 77 4.50 -5.64 -8.21
CA GLU A 77 3.70 -6.71 -8.80
C GLU A 77 2.49 -7.05 -7.92
N GLN A 78 2.62 -6.83 -6.60
CA GLN A 78 1.55 -7.09 -5.64
C GLN A 78 0.60 -5.90 -5.49
N ILE A 79 1.11 -4.67 -5.55
CA ILE A 79 0.32 -3.48 -5.23
C ILE A 79 -0.37 -2.84 -6.46
N VAL A 80 0.26 -2.85 -7.63
CA VAL A 80 -0.30 -2.21 -8.84
C VAL A 80 -1.64 -2.83 -9.24
N PRO A 81 -1.82 -4.17 -9.30
CA PRO A 81 -3.12 -4.74 -9.66
C PRO A 81 -4.22 -4.40 -8.66
N LYS A 82 -3.90 -4.34 -7.36
CA LYS A 82 -4.85 -3.98 -6.31
C LYS A 82 -5.27 -2.52 -6.42
N LEU A 83 -4.31 -1.62 -6.63
CA LEU A 83 -4.61 -0.19 -6.84
C LEU A 83 -5.38 0.05 -8.15
N GLN A 84 -5.06 -0.69 -9.22
CA GLN A 84 -5.80 -0.64 -10.49
C GLN A 84 -7.27 -1.00 -10.27
N ALA A 85 -7.54 -2.11 -9.58
CA ALA A 85 -8.90 -2.54 -9.28
C ALA A 85 -9.68 -1.49 -8.46
N GLN A 86 -9.02 -0.87 -7.45
CA GLN A 86 -9.64 0.19 -6.66
C GLN A 86 -9.86 1.48 -7.46
N ALA A 87 -8.93 1.87 -8.32
CA ALA A 87 -9.06 3.04 -9.18
C ALA A 87 -10.22 2.89 -10.17
N GLU A 88 -10.35 1.71 -10.81
CA GLU A 88 -11.49 1.42 -11.67
C GLU A 88 -12.81 1.39 -10.89
N ALA A 89 -12.83 0.82 -9.69
CA ALA A 89 -14.02 0.84 -8.84
C ALA A 89 -14.43 2.29 -8.49
N ALA A 90 -13.47 3.16 -8.17
CA ALA A 90 -13.72 4.56 -7.87
C ALA A 90 -14.30 5.32 -9.08
N VAL A 91 -13.76 5.05 -10.26
CA VAL A 91 -14.24 5.63 -11.52
C VAL A 91 -15.66 5.15 -11.86
N ARG A 92 -15.99 3.88 -11.56
CA ARG A 92 -17.38 3.37 -11.65
C ARG A 92 -18.30 4.09 -10.68
N LEU A 93 -17.86 4.35 -9.45
CA LEU A 93 -18.63 5.11 -8.45
C LEU A 93 -18.83 6.58 -8.85
N LEU A 94 -17.86 7.18 -9.57
CA LEU A 94 -18.01 8.47 -10.22
C LEU A 94 -18.96 8.44 -11.44
N GLY A 95 -19.51 7.29 -11.79
CA GLY A 95 -20.48 7.13 -12.87
C GLY A 95 -19.86 6.97 -14.27
N PHE A 96 -18.57 6.65 -14.37
CA PHE A 96 -17.90 6.36 -15.65
C PHE A 96 -17.78 4.84 -15.91
N THR A 97 -17.47 4.47 -17.15
CA THR A 97 -17.22 3.08 -17.55
C THR A 97 -15.73 2.87 -17.85
N PRO A 98 -14.97 2.13 -17.04
CA PRO A 98 -13.58 1.79 -17.36
C PRO A 98 -13.50 0.99 -18.67
N SER A 99 -12.67 1.44 -19.61
CA SER A 99 -12.49 0.83 -20.93
C SER A 99 -11.01 0.59 -21.24
N ASN A 100 -10.72 -0.47 -21.99
CA ASN A 100 -9.37 -0.87 -22.36
C ASN A 100 -8.91 -0.17 -23.66
N GLY A 101 -8.88 1.15 -23.67
CA GLY A 101 -8.32 1.92 -24.80
C GLY A 101 -9.33 2.31 -25.87
N ALA A 102 -10.52 2.78 -25.48
CA ALA A 102 -11.44 3.42 -26.41
C ALA A 102 -10.77 4.63 -27.09
N MET A 103 -10.91 4.71 -28.42
CA MET A 103 -10.31 5.79 -29.21
C MET A 103 -10.89 7.13 -28.78
N ASN A 104 -10.00 8.09 -28.45
CA ASN A 104 -10.34 9.43 -27.92
C ASN A 104 -11.05 9.45 -26.56
N ALA A 105 -11.07 8.36 -25.80
CA ALA A 105 -11.61 8.39 -24.45
C ALA A 105 -10.71 9.19 -23.49
N PRO A 106 -11.29 9.93 -22.53
CA PRO A 106 -10.53 10.57 -21.46
C PRO A 106 -9.67 9.56 -20.71
N GLN A 107 -8.48 9.98 -20.32
CA GLN A 107 -7.51 9.15 -19.62
C GLN A 107 -7.22 9.70 -18.23
N LEU A 108 -7.28 8.81 -17.24
CA LEU A 108 -6.79 9.04 -15.88
C LEU A 108 -5.58 8.14 -15.63
N THR A 109 -4.42 8.74 -15.38
CA THR A 109 -3.24 8.04 -14.87
C THR A 109 -3.05 8.37 -13.39
N VAL A 110 -3.04 7.34 -12.52
CA VAL A 110 -2.75 7.48 -11.10
C VAL A 110 -1.37 6.87 -10.83
N THR A 111 -0.42 7.70 -10.44
CA THR A 111 0.96 7.28 -10.15
C THR A 111 1.18 7.26 -8.64
N LEU A 112 1.52 6.10 -8.06
CA LEU A 112 2.05 6.02 -6.71
C LEU A 112 3.48 6.57 -6.74
N THR A 113 3.66 7.81 -6.28
CA THR A 113 4.95 8.51 -6.32
C THR A 113 5.78 8.24 -5.07
N GLU A 114 5.13 8.01 -3.94
CA GLU A 114 5.80 7.82 -2.67
C GLU A 114 5.02 6.83 -1.80
N LEU A 115 5.74 5.92 -1.14
CA LEU A 115 5.24 5.11 -0.04
C LEU A 115 6.39 4.92 0.95
N LYS A 116 6.27 5.49 2.15
CA LYS A 116 7.33 5.52 3.15
C LYS A 116 6.86 4.95 4.47
N TYR A 117 7.81 4.32 5.17
CA TYR A 117 7.67 3.87 6.53
C TYR A 117 8.87 4.37 7.32
N GLN A 118 8.64 5.27 8.26
CA GLN A 118 9.70 5.87 9.07
C GLN A 118 9.47 5.49 10.53
N SER A 119 10.44 4.77 11.09
CA SER A 119 10.53 4.56 12.54
C SER A 119 11.65 5.44 13.10
N PRO A 120 11.58 5.84 14.39
CA PRO A 120 12.71 6.48 15.05
C PRO A 120 13.97 5.63 14.92
N LYS A 121 15.08 6.29 14.57
CA LYS A 121 16.39 5.62 14.44
C LYS A 121 17.06 5.37 15.79
N GLU A 122 16.60 6.06 16.84
CA GLU A 122 17.20 6.04 18.16
C GLU A 122 16.34 5.19 19.12
N GLY A 123 17.00 4.29 19.85
CA GLY A 123 16.36 3.42 20.84
C GLY A 123 16.21 1.97 20.40
N MET A 124 16.32 1.06 21.38
CA MET A 124 16.17 -0.39 21.14
C MET A 124 14.72 -0.80 20.83
N TYR A 125 13.76 0.06 21.19
CA TYR A 125 12.34 -0.21 21.11
C TYR A 125 11.67 0.61 20.01
N VAL A 126 10.85 -0.04 19.19
CA VAL A 126 10.03 0.61 18.18
C VAL A 126 8.75 1.11 18.87
N THR A 127 8.73 2.39 19.23
CA THR A 127 7.62 3.01 19.96
C THR A 127 6.64 3.75 19.07
N GLU A 128 7.04 4.07 17.84
CA GLU A 128 6.20 4.76 16.86
C GLU A 128 6.69 4.52 15.43
N ALA A 129 5.81 4.78 14.47
CA ALA A 129 6.15 4.88 13.07
C ALA A 129 5.24 5.88 12.35
N THR A 130 5.83 6.64 11.43
CA THR A 130 5.13 7.49 10.47
C THR A 130 5.05 6.75 9.14
N ILE A 131 3.83 6.49 8.68
CA ILE A 131 3.54 5.87 7.38
C ILE A 131 2.94 6.93 6.47
N GLY A 132 3.53 7.12 5.29
CA GLY A 132 3.08 8.12 4.31
C GLY A 132 2.92 7.53 2.93
N ALA A 133 1.86 7.92 2.22
CA ALA A 133 1.65 7.60 0.81
C ALA A 133 1.33 8.86 0.01
N THR A 134 1.81 8.96 -1.22
CA THR A 134 1.49 10.05 -2.14
C THR A 134 1.19 9.53 -3.54
N PHE A 135 0.01 9.91 -4.04
CA PHE A 135 -0.38 9.74 -5.43
C PHE A 135 -0.24 11.06 -6.21
N ARG A 136 0.14 10.93 -7.48
CA ARG A 136 -0.05 11.95 -8.50
C ARG A 136 -1.14 11.48 -9.44
N SER A 137 -2.14 12.30 -9.70
CA SER A 137 -3.10 12.05 -10.78
C SER A 137 -2.72 12.90 -11.99
N ASP A 138 -2.87 12.34 -13.18
CA ASP A 138 -2.82 13.05 -14.44
C ASP A 138 -4.09 12.70 -15.21
N VAL A 139 -4.93 13.70 -15.46
CA VAL A 139 -6.18 13.57 -16.21
C VAL A 139 -6.01 14.28 -17.55
N GLN A 140 -6.45 13.64 -18.62
CA GLN A 140 -6.45 14.21 -19.95
C GLN A 140 -7.79 13.90 -20.64
N SER A 141 -8.50 14.94 -21.08
CA SER A 141 -9.63 14.83 -22.01
C SER A 141 -9.44 15.85 -23.13
N GLY A 142 -9.32 15.39 -24.37
CA GLY A 142 -9.00 16.24 -25.53
C GLY A 142 -7.78 17.13 -25.29
N ASN A 143 -7.99 18.45 -25.33
CA ASN A 143 -6.97 19.48 -25.11
C ASN A 143 -6.78 19.86 -23.63
N ARG A 144 -7.64 19.40 -22.73
CA ARG A 144 -7.57 19.72 -21.31
C ARG A 144 -6.73 18.69 -20.57
N ARG A 145 -5.92 19.22 -19.66
CA ARG A 145 -5.10 18.42 -18.77
C ARG A 145 -5.17 18.98 -17.37
N TYR A 146 -5.14 18.10 -16.40
CA TYR A 146 -5.04 18.44 -15.00
C TYR A 146 -4.13 17.45 -14.30
N SER A 147 -3.33 17.95 -13.38
CA SER A 147 -2.49 17.11 -12.53
C SER A 147 -2.62 17.54 -11.09
N GLY A 148 -2.87 16.58 -10.20
CA GLY A 148 -2.97 16.80 -8.76
C GLY A 148 -2.01 15.90 -7.98
N ARG A 149 -1.66 16.32 -6.77
CA ARG A 149 -0.86 15.51 -5.83
C ARG A 149 -1.65 15.33 -4.53
N TYR A 150 -1.83 14.09 -4.11
CA TYR A 150 -2.67 13.71 -2.98
C TYR A 150 -1.87 12.79 -2.07
N GLY A 151 -1.63 13.24 -0.84
CA GLY A 151 -0.93 12.46 0.16
C GLY A 151 -1.81 12.17 1.36
N ALA A 152 -1.49 11.10 2.08
CA ALA A 152 -1.97 10.83 3.44
C ALA A 152 -0.78 10.38 4.29
N SER A 153 -0.85 10.65 5.59
CA SER A 153 0.16 10.25 6.57
C SER A 153 -0.54 9.80 7.85
N LEU A 154 0.02 8.79 8.50
CA LEU A 154 -0.42 8.26 9.77
C LEU A 154 0.78 8.15 10.70
N ASP A 155 0.69 8.82 11.84
CA ASP A 155 1.63 8.65 12.95
C ASP A 155 1.03 7.66 13.94
N GLN A 156 1.62 6.47 14.02
CA GLN A 156 1.13 5.40 14.87
C GLN A 156 2.10 5.16 16.02
N ARG A 157 1.60 5.22 17.26
CA ARG A 157 2.35 4.82 18.46
C ARG A 157 2.05 3.37 18.80
N PHE A 158 3.05 2.67 19.31
CA PHE A 158 2.98 1.26 19.64
C PHE A 158 3.39 1.00 21.08
N GLY A 159 2.67 0.11 21.77
CA GLY A 159 3.13 -0.47 23.04
C GLY A 159 4.19 -1.56 22.85
N MET A 160 4.24 -2.16 21.66
CA MET A 160 5.21 -3.19 21.26
C MET A 160 5.50 -3.08 19.76
N ALA A 161 6.70 -3.49 19.33
CA ALA A 161 7.09 -3.40 17.93
C ALA A 161 6.07 -4.13 17.01
N PRO A 162 5.58 -3.48 15.94
CA PRO A 162 4.54 -4.05 15.09
C PRO A 162 5.03 -5.26 14.29
N ASN A 163 4.16 -6.24 14.14
CA ASN A 163 4.37 -7.40 13.27
C ASN A 163 4.02 -7.07 11.80
N GLN A 164 4.23 -8.04 10.90
CA GLN A 164 3.97 -7.86 9.47
C GLN A 164 2.50 -7.56 9.17
N GLU A 165 1.57 -8.22 9.87
CA GLU A 165 0.13 -8.01 9.68
C GLU A 165 -0.29 -6.58 10.05
N THR A 166 0.18 -6.10 11.20
CA THR A 166 -0.08 -4.74 11.68
C THR A 166 0.47 -3.71 10.69
N ASN A 167 1.72 -3.88 10.24
CA ASN A 167 2.32 -2.97 9.25
C ASN A 167 1.61 -3.04 7.89
N THR A 168 1.16 -4.24 7.47
CA THR A 168 0.38 -4.40 6.23
C THR A 168 -0.93 -3.62 6.33
N LYS A 169 -1.63 -3.69 7.46
CA LYS A 169 -2.86 -2.93 7.70
C LYS A 169 -2.60 -1.42 7.66
N LEU A 170 -1.64 -0.91 8.43
CA LEU A 170 -1.33 0.52 8.48
C LEU A 170 -0.98 1.09 7.09
N VAL A 171 -0.19 0.36 6.32
CA VAL A 171 0.15 0.75 4.94
C VAL A 171 -1.09 0.72 4.04
N SER A 172 -1.97 -0.26 4.20
CA SER A 172 -3.23 -0.35 3.45
C SER A 172 -4.15 0.84 3.74
N ASP A 173 -4.26 1.23 5.01
CA ASP A 173 -5.11 2.34 5.44
C ASP A 173 -4.61 3.68 4.86
N VAL A 174 -3.31 3.96 4.94
CA VAL A 174 -2.73 5.19 4.37
C VAL A 174 -2.86 5.24 2.84
N LEU A 175 -2.67 4.11 2.16
CA LEU A 175 -2.92 4.02 0.72
C LEU A 175 -4.39 4.27 0.37
N SER A 176 -5.31 3.73 1.17
CA SER A 176 -6.76 3.90 1.00
C SER A 176 -7.16 5.37 1.15
N ASP A 177 -6.63 6.05 2.17
CA ASP A 177 -6.90 7.46 2.43
C ASP A 177 -6.34 8.36 1.32
N ALA A 178 -5.09 8.12 0.90
CA ALA A 178 -4.47 8.89 -0.17
C ALA A 178 -5.20 8.69 -1.49
N LEU A 179 -5.59 7.45 -1.84
CA LEU A 179 -6.35 7.15 -3.05
C LEU A 179 -7.76 7.76 -2.99
N THR A 180 -8.41 7.71 -1.83
CA THR A 180 -9.71 8.35 -1.61
C THR A 180 -9.65 9.86 -1.87
N ARG A 181 -8.56 10.52 -1.45
CA ARG A 181 -8.37 11.96 -1.72
C ARG A 181 -8.24 12.28 -3.21
N VAL A 182 -7.62 11.39 -4.00
CA VAL A 182 -7.57 11.54 -5.48
C VAL A 182 -8.98 11.63 -6.04
N PHE A 183 -9.85 10.67 -5.71
CA PHE A 183 -11.18 10.57 -6.31
C PHE A 183 -12.22 11.51 -5.69
N LYS A 184 -11.93 12.10 -4.53
CA LYS A 184 -12.73 13.17 -3.93
C LYS A 184 -12.49 14.54 -4.58
N ASP A 185 -11.42 14.71 -5.34
CA ASP A 185 -11.18 15.97 -6.05
C ASP A 185 -12.19 16.11 -7.21
N PRO A 186 -13.10 17.10 -7.16
CA PRO A 186 -14.12 17.28 -8.18
C PRO A 186 -13.52 17.56 -9.57
N SER A 187 -12.30 18.11 -9.64
CA SER A 187 -11.62 18.39 -10.91
C SER A 187 -11.35 17.13 -11.71
N ILE A 188 -11.11 16.00 -11.04
CA ILE A 188 -10.91 14.69 -11.69
C ILE A 188 -12.17 14.28 -12.42
N GLY A 189 -13.31 14.29 -11.72
CA GLY A 189 -14.60 13.93 -12.30
C GLY A 189 -15.05 14.91 -13.38
N GLN A 190 -14.86 16.21 -13.17
CA GLN A 190 -15.26 17.24 -14.13
C GLN A 190 -14.51 17.11 -15.46
N ILE A 191 -13.18 16.94 -15.43
CA ILE A 191 -12.39 16.87 -16.66
C ILE A 191 -12.60 15.54 -17.39
N LEU A 192 -12.87 14.45 -16.65
CA LEU A 192 -13.22 13.17 -17.26
C LEU A 192 -14.61 13.17 -17.91
N ALA A 193 -15.53 14.03 -17.45
CA ALA A 193 -16.91 14.13 -17.94
C ALA A 193 -17.07 15.06 -19.17
N GLU A 194 -15.97 15.66 -19.62
CA GLU A 194 -15.90 16.48 -20.83
C GLU A 194 -15.52 15.65 -22.05
#